data_AF-A0A1W9MIF5-F1
#
_entry.id   AF-A0A1W9MIF5-F1
#
_cell.length_a   1.000
_cell.length_b   1.000
_cell.length_c   1.000
_cell.angle_alpha   90.00
_cell.angle_beta   90.00
_cell.angle_gamma   90.00
#
_symmetry.space_group_name_H-M   'P 1'
#
loop_
_entity.id
_entity.type
_entity.pdbx_description
1 polymer ?
#
loop_
_entity_poly.entity_id
_entity_poly.type
_entity_poly.pdbx_seq_one_letter_code
_entity_poly.pdbx_strand_id
1 'polypeptide(L)'
;MGTIIDSHEGTRRVSGMLLMTFGITETVRLLHPREWVTFLNKEHYQPIVQKYADDLLKHAKYEKREDYSIGSLPQMPEISAFGKTMKECRQDMAEIVRVRILLKIARREKLPTV
;
A
#
# COMPACT_ATOMS: atom_id res chain seq x y z
N MET A 1 30.28 14.71 -6.04
CA MET A 1 29.50 13.91 -7.01
C MET A 1 28.36 13.25 -6.25
N GLY A 2 27.18 13.86 -6.24
CA GLY A 2 25.99 13.30 -5.61
C GLY A 2 25.15 12.62 -6.67
N THR A 3 25.00 11.29 -6.58
CA THR A 3 24.12 10.52 -7.45
C THR A 3 22.69 10.75 -6.98
N ILE A 4 21.92 11.53 -7.75
CA ILE A 4 20.47 11.61 -7.59
C ILE A 4 19.92 10.25 -8.00
N ILE A 5 19.53 9.44 -7.01
CA ILE A 5 18.83 8.17 -7.24
C ILE A 5 17.45 8.54 -7.79
N ASP A 6 17.24 8.19 -9.04
CA ASP A 6 16.05 8.48 -9.83
C ASP A 6 14.79 7.91 -9.14
N SER A 7 13.99 8.81 -8.56
CA SER A 7 12.79 8.50 -7.77
C SER A 7 11.59 8.08 -8.65
N HIS A 8 11.71 8.12 -9.98
CA HIS A 8 10.59 7.86 -10.90
C HIS A 8 10.20 6.40 -11.06
N GLU A 9 11.09 5.44 -10.79
CA GLU A 9 10.82 4.03 -11.05
C GLU A 9 9.90 3.39 -10.00
N GLY A 10 10.04 3.81 -8.73
CA GLY A 10 9.14 3.41 -7.65
C GLY A 10 7.71 3.94 -7.85
N THR A 11 7.57 5.18 -8.33
CA THR A 11 6.24 5.80 -8.53
C THR A 11 5.43 5.13 -9.65
N ARG A 12 6.10 4.63 -10.70
CA ARG A 12 5.45 3.92 -11.80
C ARG A 12 4.91 2.55 -11.37
N ARG A 13 5.64 1.82 -10.51
CA ARG A 13 5.18 0.55 -9.93
C ARG A 13 3.94 0.76 -9.07
N VAL A 14 3.97 1.75 -8.18
CA VAL A 14 2.83 2.09 -7.32
C VAL A 14 1.61 2.52 -8.13
N SER A 15 1.80 3.34 -9.18
CA SER A 15 0.68 3.79 -10.03
C SER A 15 0.03 2.63 -10.78
N GLY A 16 0.83 1.70 -11.33
CA GLY A 16 0.33 0.50 -11.98
C GLY A 16 -0.41 -0.44 -11.02
N MET A 17 0.12 -0.59 -9.79
CA MET A 17 -0.51 -1.38 -8.74
C MET A 17 -1.84 -0.76 -8.28
N LEU A 18 -1.90 0.56 -8.09
CA LEU A 18 -3.13 1.27 -7.72
C LEU A 18 -4.21 1.16 -8.80
N LEU A 19 -3.84 1.28 -10.08
CA LEU A 19 -4.75 1.10 -11.21
C LEU A 19 -5.39 -0.29 -11.24
N MET A 20 -4.59 -1.31 -10.94
CA MET A 20 -5.03 -2.71 -10.93
C MET A 20 -5.93 -3.03 -9.72
N THR A 21 -5.66 -2.43 -8.56
CA THR A 21 -6.39 -2.70 -7.32
C THR A 21 -7.68 -1.89 -7.19
N PHE A 22 -7.71 -0.65 -7.68
CA PHE A 22 -8.83 0.29 -7.46
C PHE A 22 -9.60 0.66 -8.74
N GLY A 23 -9.11 0.28 -9.93
CA GLY A 23 -9.72 0.67 -11.21
C GLY A 23 -9.51 2.15 -11.56
N ILE A 24 -9.78 2.54 -12.82
CA ILE A 24 -9.47 3.88 -13.35
C ILE A 24 -10.22 4.98 -12.60
N THR A 25 -11.48 4.76 -12.20
CA THR A 25 -12.34 5.76 -11.56
C THR A 25 -11.92 6.14 -10.14
N GLU A 26 -11.47 5.20 -9.31
CA GLU A 26 -10.88 5.53 -8.01
C GLU A 26 -9.48 6.12 -8.16
N THR A 27 -8.69 5.67 -9.15
CA THR A 27 -7.39 6.27 -9.49
C THR A 27 -7.53 7.74 -9.91
N VAL A 28 -8.59 8.12 -10.62
CA VAL A 28 -8.87 9.51 -11.01
C VAL A 28 -9.30 10.39 -9.83
N ARG A 29 -10.01 9.85 -8.82
CA ARG A 29 -10.23 10.56 -7.54
C ARG A 29 -8.95 10.69 -6.72
N LEU A 30 -8.00 9.77 -6.93
CA LEU A 30 -6.64 9.86 -6.40
C LEU A 30 -5.72 10.72 -7.27
N LEU A 31 -6.15 11.31 -8.40
CA LEU A 31 -5.32 12.17 -9.26
C LEU A 31 -5.24 13.65 -8.79
N HIS A 32 -5.79 13.97 -7.62
CA HIS A 32 -5.36 15.08 -6.75
C HIS A 32 -4.59 14.61 -5.49
N PRO A 33 -3.59 13.70 -5.57
CA PRO A 33 -3.02 13.03 -4.39
C PRO A 33 -1.90 13.83 -3.72
N ARG A 34 -1.26 14.76 -4.44
CA ARG A 34 -0.02 15.38 -3.95
C ARG A 34 -0.26 16.15 -2.67
N GLU A 35 -1.39 16.83 -2.50
CA GLU A 35 -1.62 17.62 -1.30
C GLU A 35 -2.05 16.76 -0.10
N TRP A 36 -2.91 15.76 -0.30
CA TRP A 36 -3.42 14.90 0.78
C TRP A 36 -2.43 13.85 1.24
N VAL A 37 -1.68 13.23 0.33
CA VAL A 37 -0.58 12.34 0.70
C VAL A 37 0.49 13.13 1.43
N THR A 38 0.86 14.34 0.98
CA THR A 38 1.83 15.19 1.69
C THR A 38 1.30 15.67 3.06
N PHE A 39 0.01 15.95 3.17
CA PHE A 39 -0.64 16.32 4.44
C PHE A 39 -0.64 15.16 5.45
N LEU A 40 -0.94 13.94 5.00
CA LEU A 40 -0.90 12.72 5.82
C LEU A 40 0.53 12.21 6.08
N ASN A 41 1.48 12.61 5.22
CA ASN A 41 2.91 12.33 5.35
C ASN A 41 3.62 13.33 6.29
N LYS A 42 2.89 14.23 6.97
CA LYS A 42 3.43 14.97 8.12
C LYS A 42 3.89 13.97 9.18
N GLU A 43 5.08 14.19 9.73
CA GLU A 43 5.84 13.30 10.63
C GLU A 43 5.04 12.71 11.81
N HIS A 44 3.91 13.30 12.17
CA HIS A 44 3.04 12.84 13.25
C HIS A 44 2.23 11.57 12.97
N TYR A 45 1.76 11.34 11.74
CA TYR A 45 0.86 10.20 11.46
C TYR A 45 1.60 8.95 10.99
N GLN A 46 2.77 9.11 10.40
CA GLN A 46 3.63 8.03 9.93
C GLN A 46 3.88 6.94 10.99
N PRO A 47 4.31 7.24 12.24
CA PRO A 47 4.57 6.18 13.22
C PRO A 47 3.31 5.43 13.66
N ILE A 48 2.17 6.10 13.74
CA ILE A 48 0.88 5.48 14.13
C ILE A 48 0.38 4.56 13.01
N VAL A 49 0.41 5.05 11.77
CA VAL A 49 -0.01 4.28 10.59
C VAL A 49 0.93 3.09 10.39
N GLN A 50 2.24 3.29 10.57
CA GLN A 50 3.23 2.23 10.48
C GLN A 50 2.95 1.11 11.51
N LYS A 51 2.82 1.47 12.79
CA LYS A 51 2.53 0.49 13.84
C LYS A 51 1.25 -0.28 13.58
N TYR A 52 0.18 0.42 13.20
CA TYR A 52 -1.11 -0.19 12.92
C TYR A 52 -1.07 -1.10 11.68
N ALA A 53 -0.33 -0.70 10.63
CA ALA A 53 -0.08 -1.55 9.48
C ALA A 53 0.70 -2.81 9.86
N ASP A 54 1.76 -2.69 10.66
CA ASP A 54 2.56 -3.81 11.14
C ASP A 54 1.72 -4.80 11.95
N ASP A 55 0.81 -4.28 12.76
CA ASP A 55 -0.14 -5.08 13.53
C ASP A 55 -1.10 -5.86 12.60
N LEU A 56 -1.67 -5.24 11.58
CA LEU A 56 -2.48 -5.95 10.57
C LEU A 56 -1.68 -7.00 9.81
N LEU A 57 -0.45 -6.68 9.41
CA LEU A 57 0.40 -7.56 8.61
C LEU A 57 0.78 -8.87 9.33
N LYS A 58 0.69 -8.92 10.66
CA LYS A 58 0.84 -10.17 11.44
C LYS A 58 -0.19 -11.24 11.06
N HIS A 59 -1.34 -10.82 10.54
CA HIS A 59 -2.44 -11.69 10.12
C HIS A 59 -2.47 -11.94 8.61
N ALA A 60 -1.55 -11.34 7.86
CA ALA A 60 -1.45 -11.54 6.43
C ALA A 60 -1.09 -13.01 6.12
N LYS A 61 -1.78 -13.56 5.12
CA LYS A 61 -1.54 -14.90 4.60
C LYS A 61 -0.77 -14.80 3.30
N TYR A 62 0.28 -15.60 3.18
CA TYR A 62 1.14 -15.62 2.01
C TYR A 62 1.22 -17.02 1.44
N GLU A 63 1.17 -17.10 0.12
CA GLU A 63 1.24 -18.35 -0.62
C GLU A 63 2.24 -18.22 -1.76
N LYS A 64 3.18 -19.16 -1.83
CA LYS A 64 4.13 -19.25 -2.93
C LYS A 64 3.55 -20.15 -4.02
N ARG A 65 3.52 -19.65 -5.25
CA ARG A 65 3.21 -20.36 -6.49
C ARG A 65 4.50 -20.65 -7.26
N GLU A 66 4.37 -21.35 -8.38
CA GLU A 66 5.49 -21.73 -9.25
C GLU A 66 6.29 -20.50 -9.71
N ASP A 67 5.60 -19.48 -10.24
CA ASP A 67 6.25 -18.29 -10.82
C ASP A 67 6.12 -17.00 -9.99
N TYR A 68 5.29 -17.01 -8.95
CA TYR A 68 4.96 -15.80 -8.20
C TYR A 68 4.51 -16.10 -6.77
N SER A 69 4.34 -15.07 -5.96
CA SER A 69 3.81 -15.15 -4.60
C SER A 69 2.59 -14.26 -4.47
N ILE A 70 1.61 -14.73 -3.70
CA ILE A 70 0.36 -14.03 -3.42
C ILE A 70 0.30 -13.73 -1.93
N GLY A 71 -0.08 -12.52 -1.58
CA GLY A 71 -0.42 -12.10 -0.23
C GLY A 71 -1.87 -11.70 -0.16
N SER A 72 -2.54 -12.03 0.94
CA SER A 72 -3.89 -11.58 1.26
C SER A 72 -3.99 -11.17 2.73
N LEU A 73 -4.90 -10.25 3.04
CA LEU A 73 -5.15 -9.81 4.41
C LEU A 73 -6.61 -10.09 4.77
N PRO A 74 -6.92 -11.07 5.64
CA PRO A 74 -8.30 -11.44 5.96
C PRO A 74 -9.17 -10.27 6.44
N GLN A 75 -8.58 -9.35 7.20
CA GLN A 75 -9.29 -8.16 7.71
C GLN A 75 -9.57 -7.11 6.64
N MET A 76 -8.96 -7.23 5.46
CA MET A 76 -9.13 -6.35 4.31
C MET A 76 -9.20 -7.20 3.04
N PRO A 77 -10.32 -7.92 2.83
CA PRO A 77 -10.43 -8.90 1.75
C PRO A 77 -10.35 -8.27 0.36
N GLU A 78 -10.53 -6.96 0.24
CA GLU A 78 -10.31 -6.24 -1.02
C GLU A 78 -8.82 -6.06 -1.39
N ILE A 79 -7.90 -6.31 -0.45
CA ILE A 79 -6.46 -6.17 -0.67
C ILE A 79 -5.84 -7.51 -1.04
N SER A 80 -5.05 -7.51 -2.10
CA SER A 80 -4.11 -8.57 -2.42
C SER A 80 -2.80 -7.99 -2.94
N ALA A 81 -1.69 -8.67 -2.68
CA ALA A 81 -0.37 -8.31 -3.19
C ALA A 81 0.19 -9.45 -4.02
N PHE A 82 0.89 -9.12 -5.10
CA PHE A 82 1.53 -10.09 -5.98
C PHE A 82 2.99 -9.70 -6.18
N GLY A 83 3.91 -10.65 -6.05
CA GLY A 83 5.33 -10.41 -6.29
C GLY A 83 5.99 -11.61 -6.93
N LYS A 84 7.10 -11.44 -7.66
CA LYS A 84 7.83 -12.57 -8.25
C LYS A 84 8.47 -13.41 -7.14
N THR A 85 8.87 -12.75 -6.06
CA THR A 85 9.40 -13.41 -4.87
C THR A 85 8.54 -13.17 -3.64
N MET A 86 8.74 -14.00 -2.62
CA MET A 86 8.04 -13.82 -1.35
C MET A 86 8.45 -12.52 -0.65
N LYS A 87 9.71 -12.10 -0.84
CA LYS A 87 10.19 -10.84 -0.29
C LYS A 87 9.46 -9.65 -0.91
N GLU A 88 9.37 -9.62 -2.24
CA GLU A 88 8.67 -8.56 -2.98
C GLU A 88 7.19 -8.50 -2.60
N CYS A 89 6.51 -9.65 -2.59
CA CYS A 89 5.09 -9.70 -2.23
C CYS A 89 4.81 -9.19 -0.80
N ARG A 90 5.70 -9.44 0.17
CA ARG A 90 5.60 -8.86 1.53
C ARG A 90 5.83 -7.34 1.53
N GLN A 91 6.79 -6.86 0.75
CA GLN A 91 7.06 -5.43 0.63
C GLN A 91 5.87 -4.69 0.02
N ASP A 92 5.33 -5.22 -1.09
CA ASP A 92 4.17 -4.65 -1.77
C ASP A 92 2.94 -4.69 -0.87
N MET A 93 2.70 -5.79 -0.16
CA MET A 93 1.60 -5.89 0.81
C MET A 93 1.70 -4.81 1.89
N ALA A 94 2.90 -4.56 2.43
CA ALA A 94 3.10 -3.53 3.43
C ALA A 94 2.81 -2.12 2.89
N GLU A 95 3.19 -1.82 1.65
CA GLU A 95 2.86 -0.54 1.02
C GLU A 95 1.36 -0.38 0.76
N ILE A 96 0.70 -1.41 0.21
CA ILE A 96 -0.74 -1.37 -0.06
C ILE A 96 -1.53 -1.13 1.23
N VAL A 97 -1.19 -1.87 2.29
CA VAL A 97 -1.88 -1.73 3.59
C VAL A 97 -1.73 -0.31 4.14
N ARG A 98 -0.52 0.26 4.15
CA ARG A 98 -0.28 1.64 4.60
C ARG A 98 -1.11 2.64 3.81
N VAL A 99 -1.06 2.56 2.48
CA VAL A 99 -1.82 3.47 1.61
C VAL A 99 -3.32 3.32 1.86
N ARG A 100 -3.82 2.10 2.02
CA ARG A 100 -5.25 1.86 2.27
C ARG A 100 -5.70 2.42 3.62
N ILE A 101 -4.89 2.28 4.67
CA ILE A 101 -5.16 2.89 5.98
C ILE A 101 -5.27 4.41 5.84
N LEU A 102 -4.29 5.04 5.16
CA LEU A 102 -4.30 6.49 4.92
C LEU A 102 -5.55 6.94 4.17
N LEU A 103 -5.96 6.20 3.13
CA LEU A 103 -7.18 6.48 2.39
C LEU A 103 -8.44 6.36 3.24
N LYS A 104 -8.52 5.31 4.09
CA LYS A 104 -9.65 5.14 5.01
C LYS A 104 -9.71 6.29 6.02
N ILE A 105 -8.58 6.71 6.59
CA ILE A 105 -8.51 7.88 7.48
C ILE A 105 -8.99 9.15 6.75
N ALA A 106 -8.49 9.41 5.54
CA ALA A 106 -8.85 10.58 4.76
C ALA A 106 -10.36 10.63 4.44
N ARG A 107 -10.95 9.47 4.14
CA ARG A 107 -12.38 9.30 3.84
C ARG A 107 -13.25 9.19 5.11
N ARG A 108 -12.64 9.25 6.31
CA ARG A 108 -13.31 9.02 7.61
C ARG A 108 -14.06 7.68 7.66
N GLU A 109 -13.53 6.68 6.97
CA GLU A 109 -14.02 5.31 7.00
C GLU A 109 -13.57 4.60 8.29
N LYS A 110 -14.30 3.55 8.68
CA LYS A 110 -13.87 2.65 9.74
C LYS A 110 -12.61 1.90 9.31
N LEU A 111 -11.60 1.92 10.19
CA LEU A 111 -10.44 1.06 10.06
C LEU A 111 -10.79 -0.38 10.47
N PRO A 112 -10.15 -1.39 9.88
CA PRO A 112 -10.37 -2.79 10.28
C PRO A 112 -10.01 -3.03 11.75
N THR A 113 -10.46 -4.13 12.33
CA THR A 113 -9.98 -4.54 13.65
C THR A 113 -8.70 -5.32 13.47
N VAL A 114 -7.67 -5.01 14.26
CA VAL A 114 -6.43 -5.80 14.34
C VAL A 114 -6.71 -7.07 15.13
#